data_AF-A0A965P8K6-F1
#
_entry.id   AF-A0A965P8K6-F1
#
_cell.length_a   1.000
_cell.length_b   1.000
_cell.length_c   1.000
_cell.angle_alpha   90.00
_cell.angle_beta   90.00
_cell.angle_gamma   90.00
#
_symmetry.space_group_name_H-M   'P 1'
#
loop_
_entity.id
_entity.type
_entity.pdbx_description
1 polymer ?
#
loop_
_entity_poly.entity_id
_entity_poly.type
_entity_poly.pdbx_seq_one_letter_code
_entity_poly.pdbx_strand_id
1 'polypeptide(L)'
;PIFGYVNGPGLAGQNTLGQASVTSWTNTGPLGLQMVVDNNFATKTMVIMKDIGFEIYEEQKGILSVDNPSTLTRGISTHGYFCTFKANANMIQKITQA
;
A
#
# COMPACT_ATOMS: atom_id res chain seq x y z
N PRO A 1 22.37 25.02 3.79
CA PRO A 1 23.20 25.10 2.56
C PRO A 1 22.73 24.02 1.59
N ILE A 2 22.48 24.35 0.33
CA ILE A 2 22.13 23.34 -0.67
C ILE A 2 23.42 22.66 -1.12
N PHE A 3 23.50 21.34 -0.96
CA PHE A 3 24.69 20.59 -1.34
C PHE A 3 24.64 20.30 -2.85
N GLY A 4 25.64 20.73 -3.59
CA GLY A 4 25.79 20.39 -5.00
C GLY A 4 26.05 18.89 -5.15
N TYR A 5 25.29 18.23 -6.02
CA TYR A 5 25.47 16.82 -6.33
C TYR A 5 26.82 16.60 -7.04
N VAL A 6 27.78 16.00 -6.34
CA VAL A 6 28.97 15.40 -6.94
C VAL A 6 28.62 13.97 -7.31
N ASN A 7 28.70 13.64 -8.60
CA ASN A 7 28.36 12.38 -9.27
C ASN A 7 29.02 11.13 -8.65
N GLY A 8 28.65 10.76 -7.43
CA GLY A 8 29.03 9.52 -6.76
C GLY A 8 27.88 8.51 -6.87
N PRO A 9 28.10 7.30 -7.42
CA PRO A 9 27.07 6.26 -7.43
C PRO A 9 26.65 5.92 -6.00
N GLY A 10 25.35 5.97 -5.72
CA GLY A 10 24.77 5.63 -4.41
C GLY A 10 24.32 6.80 -3.52
N LEU A 11 24.51 8.05 -3.94
CA LEU A 11 23.95 9.20 -3.22
C LEU A 11 22.51 9.47 -3.64
N ALA A 12 21.56 8.86 -2.93
CA ALA A 12 20.14 9.19 -3.01
C ALA A 12 19.91 10.58 -2.39
N GLY A 13 20.11 11.63 -3.20
CA GLY A 13 19.85 13.01 -2.81
C GLY A 13 18.36 13.19 -2.50
N GLN A 14 17.99 13.18 -1.23
CA GLN A 14 16.66 13.60 -0.82
C GLN A 14 16.54 15.10 -1.11
N ASN A 15 15.64 15.47 -2.02
CA ASN A 15 15.36 16.84 -2.49
C ASN A 15 16.36 17.43 -3.52
N THR A 16 16.89 16.62 -4.44
CA THR A 16 17.66 17.11 -5.61
C THR A 16 16.75 17.35 -6.83
N LEU A 17 16.95 18.48 -7.53
CA LEU A 17 16.28 18.78 -8.80
C LEU A 17 17.01 18.02 -9.93
N GLY A 18 16.63 16.76 -10.15
CA GLY A 18 17.22 15.93 -11.20
C GLY A 18 16.84 14.47 -11.02
N GLN A 19 16.26 13.91 -12.09
CA GLN A 19 15.65 12.58 -12.21
C GLN A 19 16.32 11.48 -11.35
N ALA A 20 15.68 11.13 -10.24
CA ALA A 20 15.95 9.87 -9.55
C ALA A 20 15.23 8.75 -10.32
N SER A 21 16.00 7.84 -10.93
CA SER A 21 15.47 6.55 -11.40
C SER A 21 15.15 5.68 -10.18
N VAL A 22 13.97 5.87 -9.59
CA VAL A 22 13.48 5.11 -8.44
C VAL A 22 12.94 3.76 -8.94
N THR A 23 13.80 2.75 -8.99
CA THR A 23 13.37 1.35 -9.25
C THR A 23 12.73 0.69 -8.03
N SER A 24 12.71 1.35 -6.86
CA SER A 24 12.05 0.86 -5.65
C SER A 24 11.57 2.01 -4.75
N TRP A 25 10.27 2.05 -4.48
CA TRP A 25 9.58 3.04 -3.63
C TRP A 25 9.61 2.68 -2.13
N THR A 26 10.37 1.64 -1.77
CA THR A 26 10.50 1.16 -0.40
C THR A 26 11.61 1.92 0.33
N ASN A 27 11.28 2.58 1.45
CA ASN A 27 12.22 3.34 2.30
C ASN A 27 12.99 4.50 1.62
N THR A 28 12.61 4.96 0.44
CA THR A 28 13.30 6.04 -0.29
C THR A 28 12.69 7.43 -0.08
N GLY A 29 11.56 7.54 0.64
CA GLY A 29 10.91 8.82 0.90
C GLY A 29 11.72 9.74 1.84
N PRO A 30 11.70 11.08 1.64
CA PRO A 30 12.42 12.06 2.47
C PRO A 30 12.00 12.07 3.95
N LEU A 31 10.88 11.42 4.28
CA LEU A 31 10.34 11.29 5.63
C LEU A 31 10.45 9.86 6.18
N GLY A 32 11.21 8.97 5.50
CA GLY A 32 11.29 7.56 5.87
C GLY A 32 9.97 6.81 5.71
N LEU A 33 9.02 7.37 4.95
CA LEU A 33 7.71 6.79 4.70
C LEU A 33 7.77 5.84 3.50
N GLN A 34 7.00 4.75 3.59
CA GLN A 34 6.68 3.92 2.44
C GLN A 34 5.49 4.53 1.70
N MET A 35 5.66 4.80 0.41
CA MET A 35 4.59 5.33 -0.42
C MET A 35 3.85 4.19 -1.12
N VAL A 36 2.53 4.22 -1.05
CA VAL A 36 1.65 3.32 -1.79
C VAL A 36 0.76 4.19 -2.66
N VAL A 37 0.79 3.96 -3.97
CA VAL A 37 -0.09 4.65 -4.92
C VAL A 37 -1.28 3.73 -5.17
N ASP A 38 -2.46 4.19 -4.79
CA ASP A 38 -3.72 3.44 -4.94
C ASP A 38 -4.73 4.29 -5.73
N ASN A 39 -5.29 3.69 -6.78
CA ASN A 39 -6.25 4.32 -7.68
C ASN A 39 -7.68 4.38 -7.10
N ASN A 40 -7.95 3.63 -6.04
CA ASN A 40 -9.24 3.55 -5.38
C ASN A 40 -9.43 4.67 -4.33
N PHE A 41 -8.37 5.42 -3.99
CA PHE A 41 -8.52 6.64 -3.19
C PHE A 41 -9.22 7.74 -3.98
N ALA A 42 -10.18 8.41 -3.33
CA ALA A 42 -10.85 9.57 -3.91
C ALA A 42 -9.85 10.68 -4.26
N THR A 43 -10.19 11.50 -5.26
CA THR A 43 -9.33 12.62 -5.71
C THR A 43 -8.91 13.51 -4.54
N LYS A 44 -7.67 14.00 -4.56
CA LYS A 44 -7.06 14.84 -3.52
C LYS A 44 -7.01 14.17 -2.13
N THR A 45 -7.01 12.85 -2.05
CA THR A 45 -6.88 12.11 -0.79
C THR A 45 -5.46 11.59 -0.62
N MET A 46 -4.82 12.03 0.46
CA MET A 46 -3.56 11.46 0.94
C MET A 46 -3.76 11.07 2.41
N VAL A 47 -3.34 9.86 2.76
CA VAL A 47 -3.43 9.34 4.13
C VAL A 47 -2.02 8.92 4.56
N ILE A 48 -1.60 9.39 5.73
CA ILE A 48 -0.40 8.92 6.41
C ILE A 48 -0.87 8.11 7.61
N MET A 49 -0.36 6.89 7.74
CA MET A 49 -0.63 6.03 8.86
C MET A 49 0.63 5.34 9.34
N LYS A 50 0.65 5.02 10.64
CA LYS A 50 1.64 4.11 11.20
C LYS A 50 1.33 2.67 10.76
N ASP A 51 2.35 1.81 10.71
CA ASP A 51 2.25 0.39 10.35
C ASP A 51 1.17 -0.38 11.13
N ILE A 52 1.04 -0.10 12.44
CA ILE A 52 0.02 -0.68 13.33
C ILE A 52 -1.28 0.14 13.40
N GLY A 53 -1.44 1.18 12.56
CA GLY A 53 -2.56 2.10 12.63
C GLY A 53 -3.86 1.51 12.09
N PHE A 54 -3.75 0.62 11.10
CA PHE A 54 -4.86 -0.01 10.40
C PHE A 54 -4.53 -1.47 10.14
N GLU A 55 -5.43 -2.35 10.57
CA GLU A 55 -5.25 -3.79 10.45
C GLU A 55 -6.41 -4.39 9.67
N ILE A 56 -6.09 -5.40 8.87
CA ILE A 56 -7.06 -6.20 8.15
C ILE A 56 -6.93 -7.62 8.69
N TYR A 57 -8.03 -8.15 9.20
CA TYR A 57 -8.10 -9.55 9.61
C TYR A 57 -8.91 -10.33 8.60
N GLU A 58 -8.31 -11.41 8.16
CA GLU A 58 -8.93 -12.35 7.24
C GLU A 58 -9.02 -13.70 7.93
N GLU A 59 -10.19 -14.32 7.82
CA GLU A 59 -10.37 -15.70 8.22
C GLU A 59 -11.00 -16.47 7.08
N GLN A 60 -10.18 -17.22 6.35
CA GLN A 60 -10.66 -18.14 5.32
C GLN A 60 -11.25 -19.38 5.98
N LYS A 61 -12.53 -19.63 5.75
CA LYS A 61 -13.26 -20.77 6.33
C LYS A 61 -13.21 -22.02 5.46
N GLY A 62 -12.97 -21.86 4.17
CA GLY A 62 -12.68 -22.97 3.27
C GLY A 62 -13.31 -22.83 1.90
N ILE A 63 -13.16 -23.90 1.13
CA ILE A 63 -13.62 -24.00 -0.24
C ILE A 63 -14.51 -25.24 -0.35
N LEU A 64 -15.72 -25.07 -0.87
CA LEU A 64 -16.59 -26.17 -1.26
C LEU A 64 -16.57 -26.32 -2.77
N SER A 65 -16.52 -27.57 -3.23
CA SER A 65 -16.62 -27.86 -4.65
C SER A 65 -17.62 -28.97 -4.93
N VAL A 66 -18.41 -28.80 -5.99
CA VAL A 66 -19.36 -29.80 -6.48
C VAL A 66 -19.09 -30.04 -7.96
N ASP A 67 -18.92 -31.30 -8.34
CA ASP A 67 -18.78 -31.70 -9.73
C ASP A 67 -20.15 -31.76 -10.40
N ASN A 68 -20.30 -31.08 -11.54
CA ASN A 68 -21.49 -31.17 -12.36
C ASN A 68 -21.21 -32.04 -13.60
N PRO A 69 -21.68 -33.30 -13.62
CA PRO A 69 -21.42 -34.22 -14.72
C PRO A 69 -22.14 -33.82 -16.02
N SER A 70 -23.19 -32.99 -15.95
CA SER A 70 -23.93 -32.55 -17.15
C SER A 70 -23.18 -31.51 -17.98
N THR A 71 -22.24 -30.79 -17.37
CA THR A 71 -21.48 -29.72 -18.03
C THR A 71 -19.97 -29.97 -18.03
N LEU A 72 -19.50 -31.09 -17.46
CA LEU A 72 -18.06 -31.38 -17.27
C LEU A 72 -17.33 -30.24 -16.53
N THR A 73 -18.04 -29.50 -15.68
CA THR A 73 -17.49 -28.39 -14.91
C THR A 73 -17.59 -28.65 -13.41
N ARG A 74 -16.77 -27.93 -12.64
CA ARG A 74 -16.80 -27.94 -11.17
C ARG A 74 -17.26 -26.58 -10.67
N GLY A 75 -18.35 -26.56 -9.92
CA GLY A 75 -18.75 -25.39 -9.15
C GLY A 75 -17.83 -25.26 -7.96
N ILE A 76 -17.25 -24.07 -7.76
CA ILE A 76 -16.39 -23.75 -6.62
C ILE A 76 -17.01 -22.58 -5.88
N SER A 77 -17.13 -22.70 -4.56
CA SER A 77 -17.57 -21.63 -3.68
C SER A 77 -16.58 -21.48 -2.54
N THR A 78 -16.18 -20.24 -2.28
CA THR A 78 -15.25 -19.89 -1.21
C THR A 78 -16.01 -19.13 -0.12
N HIS A 79 -15.68 -19.39 1.14
CA HIS A 79 -16.26 -18.69 2.28
C HIS A 79 -15.14 -18.18 3.19
N GLY A 80 -15.30 -16.95 3.65
CA GLY A 80 -14.38 -16.31 4.57
C GLY A 80 -14.96 -15.04 5.15
N TYR A 81 -14.35 -14.59 6.25
CA TYR A 81 -14.66 -13.31 6.87
C TYR A 81 -13.51 -12.34 6.63
N PHE A 82 -13.90 -11.08 6.47
CA PHE A 82 -12.99 -9.98 6.29
C PHE A 82 -13.45 -8.86 7.21
N CYS A 83 -12.57 -8.36 8.06
CA CYS A 83 -12.88 -7.20 8.88
C CYS A 83 -11.68 -6.24 8.94
N THR A 84 -12.00 -4.96 9.03
CA THR A 84 -11.02 -3.88 9.16
C THR A 84 -11.07 -3.33 10.57
N PHE A 85 -9.90 -3.16 11.18
CA PHE A 85 -9.77 -2.60 12.52
C PHE A 85 -8.89 -1.35 12.52
N LYS A 86 -9.38 -0.31 13.19
CA LYS A 86 -8.68 0.95 13.40
C LYS A 86 -8.18 0.99 14.84
N ALA A 87 -6.89 0.74 15.04
CA ALA A 87 -6.31 0.60 16.38
C ALA A 87 -6.36 1.91 17.19
N ASN A 88 -5.94 3.02 16.59
CA ASN A 88 -6.02 4.34 17.21
C ASN A 88 -6.20 5.43 16.15
N ALA A 89 -7.20 6.30 16.34
CA ALA A 89 -7.47 7.38 15.39
C ALA A 89 -6.34 8.39 15.23
N ASN A 90 -5.53 8.59 16.27
CA ASN A 90 -4.41 9.52 16.21
C ASN A 90 -3.26 8.99 15.33
N MET A 91 -3.24 7.68 15.03
CA MET A 91 -2.22 7.06 14.19
C MET A 91 -2.54 7.10 12.69
N ILE A 92 -3.70 7.67 12.29
CA ILE A 92 -4.11 7.81 10.91
C ILE A 92 -4.50 9.26 10.66
N GLN A 93 -3.81 9.93 9.76
CA GLN A 93 -4.04 11.33 9.44
C GLN A 93 -4.31 11.51 7.95
N LYS A 94 -5.40 12.22 7.65
CA LYS A 94 -5.70 12.67 6.30
C LYS A 94 -5.01 14.01 6.05
N ILE A 95 -4.30 14.10 4.94
CA ILE A 95 -3.77 15.36 4.42
C ILE A 95 -4.70 15.82 3.30
N THR A 96 -5.33 16.97 3.48
CA THR A 96 -6.12 17.62 2.44
C THR A 96 -5.16 18.32 1.48
N GLN A 97 -5.17 17.93 0.21
CA GLN A 97 -4.43 18.65 -0.82
C GLN A 97 -5.23 19.88 -1.28
N ALA A 98 -4.55 21.02 -1.43
CA ALA A 98 -5.13 22.26 -1.95
C ALA A 98 -5.63 22.09 -3.40
#